data_AF-A0A2S6H6U8-F1
#
_entry.id   AF-A0A2S6H6U8-F1
#
_cell.length_a   1.000
_cell.length_b   1.000
_cell.length_c   1.000
_cell.angle_alpha   90.00
_cell.angle_beta   90.00
_cell.angle_gamma   90.00
#
_symmetry.space_group_name_H-M   'P 1'
#
loop_
_entity.id
_entity.type
_entity.pdbx_description
1 polymer ?
#
loop_
_entity_poly.entity_id
_entity_poly.type
_entity_poly.pdbx_seq_one_letter_code
_entity_poly.pdbx_strand_id
1 'polypeptide(L)'
;MSEPQSEIQHFTKHWQQQLAEAFNNIDDLCRYLDLSPDDLPVSTAAVEDFPLRVPLSFAACIEKGNPHDPLLRQVLPIKDELFAYPGFSNDPVGDLAAATRTSVLHKYHGRVLFINTGSCAINCRYCFRRNFPYADLQLGKQKETTAIQAIRDDASISEVILSGGDPLLLSDARLARLMQQLNGIKHLKRIRIHSRLPIVLPARITDELIDTIRQSPQQIVMVVHCNHANEISARVIAACNALKNSGITLFNQSVLLKGVNDNAEILCELSERLFGNGVIPYYLHLLDKASGTGHFEVSETEALALIKQVQAALPGYLVPKLVKEQAGAASKQPVF
;
A
#
# COMPACT_ATOMS: atom_id res chain seq x y z
N MET A 1 10.29 21.11 -15.89
CA MET A 1 9.48 21.12 -17.13
C MET A 1 8.06 21.46 -16.75
N SER A 2 7.35 22.27 -17.54
CA SER A 2 5.92 22.55 -17.30
C SER A 2 5.10 21.27 -17.48
N GLU A 3 4.13 21.03 -16.60
CA GLU A 3 3.21 19.88 -16.74
C GLU A 3 2.45 19.96 -18.09
N PRO A 4 2.35 18.85 -18.84
CA PRO A 4 1.54 18.79 -20.06
C PRO A 4 0.09 19.23 -19.81
N GLN A 5 -0.54 19.87 -20.79
CA GLN A 5 -1.92 20.35 -20.67
C GLN A 5 -2.92 19.21 -20.36
N SER A 6 -2.67 18.00 -20.85
CA SER A 6 -3.45 16.80 -20.54
C SER A 6 -3.37 16.40 -19.06
N GLU A 7 -2.19 16.50 -18.44
CA GLU A 7 -2.00 16.25 -17.01
C GLU A 7 -2.72 17.29 -16.17
N ILE A 8 -2.57 18.58 -16.51
CA ILE A 8 -3.27 19.68 -15.83
C ILE A 8 -4.78 19.43 -15.84
N GLN A 9 -5.35 19.12 -17.01
CA GLN A 9 -6.78 18.82 -17.12
C GLN A 9 -7.17 17.61 -16.27
N HIS A 10 -6.38 16.52 -16.29
CA HIS A 10 -6.66 15.34 -15.47
C HIS A 10 -6.66 15.67 -13.97
N PHE A 11 -5.68 16.43 -13.49
CA PHE A 11 -5.56 16.73 -12.05
C PHE A 11 -6.60 17.71 -11.52
N THR A 12 -7.36 18.40 -12.38
CA THR A 12 -8.55 19.17 -11.96
C THR A 12 -9.80 18.32 -11.74
N LYS A 13 -9.80 17.06 -12.20
CA LYS A 13 -10.96 16.16 -12.08
C LYS A 13 -11.09 15.60 -10.66
N HIS A 14 -12.29 15.15 -10.31
CA HIS A 14 -12.51 14.42 -9.06
C HIS A 14 -11.77 13.08 -9.06
N TRP A 15 -11.43 12.57 -7.87
CA TRP A 15 -10.60 11.37 -7.73
C TRP A 15 -11.19 10.12 -8.41
N GLN A 16 -12.51 10.01 -8.50
CA GLN A 16 -13.18 8.90 -9.20
C GLN A 16 -12.92 8.94 -10.70
N GLN A 17 -12.90 10.13 -11.29
CA GLN A 17 -12.57 10.32 -12.70
C GLN A 17 -11.08 10.03 -12.94
N GLN A 18 -10.20 10.53 -12.07
CA GLN A 18 -8.76 10.23 -12.13
C GLN A 18 -8.49 8.73 -12.02
N LEU A 19 -9.21 8.04 -11.13
CA LEU A 19 -9.14 6.58 -10.96
C LEU A 19 -9.66 5.82 -12.20
N ALA A 20 -10.74 6.30 -12.82
CA ALA A 20 -11.30 5.68 -14.02
C ALA A 20 -10.35 5.79 -15.22
N GLU A 21 -9.58 6.88 -15.28
CA GLU A 21 -8.60 7.19 -16.33
C GLU A 21 -7.21 6.58 -16.08
N ALA A 22 -7.06 5.72 -15.07
CA ALA A 22 -5.81 5.00 -14.84
C ALA A 22 -5.41 4.18 -16.07
N PHE A 23 -4.11 4.04 -16.33
CA PHE A 23 -3.58 3.18 -17.37
C PHE A 23 -3.87 1.72 -17.02
N ASN A 24 -4.57 1.01 -17.90
CA ASN A 24 -4.87 -0.43 -17.76
C ASN A 24 -4.25 -1.26 -18.90
N ASN A 25 -3.51 -0.62 -19.80
CA ASN A 25 -2.86 -1.23 -20.96
C ASN A 25 -1.38 -0.82 -21.02
N ILE A 26 -0.51 -1.77 -21.36
CA ILE A 26 0.93 -1.57 -21.43
C ILE A 26 1.30 -0.56 -22.52
N ASP A 27 0.68 -0.63 -23.70
CA ASP A 27 1.04 0.28 -24.80
C ASP A 27 0.72 1.73 -24.45
N ASP A 28 -0.38 1.98 -23.75
CA ASP A 28 -0.76 3.35 -23.36
C ASP A 28 0.18 3.90 -22.28
N LEU A 29 0.59 3.06 -21.33
CA LEU A 29 1.59 3.43 -20.33
C LEU A 29 2.95 3.69 -20.99
N CYS A 30 3.42 2.81 -21.87
CA CYS A 30 4.70 2.94 -22.55
C CYS A 30 4.73 4.18 -23.45
N ARG A 31 3.66 4.42 -24.22
CA ARG A 31 3.51 5.62 -25.05
C ARG A 31 3.55 6.89 -24.21
N TYR A 32 2.87 6.90 -23.05
CA TYR A 32 2.95 8.03 -22.13
C TYR A 32 4.37 8.21 -21.61
N LEU A 33 5.11 7.13 -21.34
CA LEU A 33 6.47 7.16 -20.78
C LEU A 33 7.59 7.33 -21.82
N ASP A 34 7.29 7.55 -23.10
CA ASP A 34 8.28 7.57 -24.17
C ASP A 34 9.13 6.27 -24.23
N LEU A 35 8.50 5.13 -23.95
CA LEU A 35 9.10 3.80 -23.97
C LEU A 35 8.52 2.95 -25.10
N SER A 36 9.35 2.04 -25.65
CA SER A 36 8.89 0.98 -26.53
C SER A 36 8.58 -0.27 -25.71
N PRO A 37 7.37 -0.87 -25.84
CA PRO A 37 7.08 -2.17 -25.24
C PRO A 37 8.06 -3.28 -25.66
N ASP A 38 8.62 -3.20 -26.88
CA ASP A 38 9.58 -4.19 -27.42
C ASP A 38 10.93 -4.18 -26.67
N ASP A 39 11.28 -3.06 -26.04
CA ASP A 39 12.51 -2.91 -25.25
C ASP A 39 12.32 -3.32 -23.78
N LEU A 40 11.11 -3.74 -23.41
CA LEU A 40 10.75 -4.09 -22.05
C LEU A 40 10.48 -5.60 -21.92
N PRO A 41 10.74 -6.23 -20.77
CA PRO A 41 10.49 -7.66 -20.55
C PRO A 41 9.01 -7.97 -20.28
N VAL A 42 8.10 -7.24 -20.93
CA VAL A 42 6.66 -7.33 -20.72
C VAL A 42 6.12 -8.71 -21.11
N SER A 43 5.08 -9.15 -20.42
CA SER A 43 4.49 -10.46 -20.66
C SER A 43 2.96 -10.40 -20.64
N THR A 44 2.34 -10.71 -21.78
CA THR A 44 0.88 -10.82 -21.89
C THR A 44 0.29 -11.81 -20.89
N ALA A 45 0.94 -12.96 -20.68
CA ALA A 45 0.50 -13.93 -19.69
C ALA A 45 0.59 -13.40 -18.25
N ALA A 46 1.57 -12.54 -17.94
CA ALA A 46 1.65 -11.90 -16.62
C ALA A 46 0.58 -10.79 -16.44
N VAL A 47 0.16 -10.14 -17.52
CA VAL A 47 -0.99 -9.21 -17.54
C VAL A 47 -2.30 -9.95 -17.30
N GLU A 48 -2.48 -11.11 -17.94
CA GLU A 48 -3.69 -11.93 -17.77
C GLU A 48 -3.81 -12.48 -16.35
N ASP A 49 -2.69 -12.91 -15.73
CA ASP A 49 -2.64 -13.37 -14.35
C ASP A 49 -2.91 -12.23 -13.34
N PHE A 50 -2.26 -11.08 -13.52
CA PHE A 50 -2.45 -9.93 -12.67
C PHE A 50 -2.43 -8.64 -13.52
N PRO A 51 -3.60 -8.03 -13.79
CA PRO A 51 -3.69 -6.91 -14.73
C PRO A 51 -2.87 -5.69 -14.35
N LEU A 52 -2.43 -4.94 -15.36
CA LEU A 52 -1.87 -3.60 -15.17
C LEU A 52 -2.95 -2.65 -14.67
N ARG A 53 -2.62 -1.81 -13.68
CA ARG A 53 -3.42 -0.66 -13.28
C ARG A 53 -2.53 0.39 -12.65
N VAL A 54 -2.43 1.57 -13.27
CA VAL A 54 -1.52 2.65 -12.83
C VAL A 54 -2.21 4.01 -12.93
N PRO A 55 -2.47 4.73 -11.82
CA PRO A 55 -2.98 6.09 -11.87
C PRO A 55 -1.98 7.06 -12.52
N LEU A 56 -2.48 8.10 -13.18
CA LEU A 56 -1.62 9.11 -13.80
C LEU A 56 -0.70 9.80 -12.80
N SER A 57 -1.16 10.05 -11.57
CA SER A 57 -0.34 10.64 -10.50
C SER A 57 0.90 9.81 -10.14
N PHE A 58 0.84 8.48 -10.28
CA PHE A 58 2.00 7.62 -10.09
C PHE A 58 2.85 7.58 -11.36
N ALA A 59 2.23 7.43 -12.54
CA ALA A 59 2.94 7.37 -13.81
C ALA A 59 3.71 8.67 -14.11
N ALA A 60 3.22 9.83 -13.68
CA ALA A 60 3.89 11.13 -13.82
C ALA A 60 5.18 11.25 -12.98
N CYS A 61 5.38 10.36 -11.99
CA CYS A 61 6.60 10.29 -11.21
C CYS A 61 7.67 9.38 -11.84
N ILE A 62 7.32 8.60 -12.87
CA ILE A 62 8.25 7.72 -13.58
C ILE A 62 9.08 8.56 -14.56
N GLU A 63 10.39 8.35 -14.57
CA GLU A 63 11.28 9.00 -15.53
C GLU A 63 10.97 8.56 -16.97
N LYS A 64 10.65 9.52 -17.84
CA LYS A 64 10.37 9.28 -19.25
C LYS A 64 11.61 8.73 -19.97
N GLY A 65 11.42 7.76 -20.85
CA GLY A 65 12.50 7.12 -21.62
C GLY A 65 13.43 6.22 -20.80
N ASN A 66 13.17 6.01 -19.50
CA ASN A 66 13.99 5.15 -18.65
C ASN A 66 13.33 3.76 -18.43
N PRO A 67 13.76 2.69 -19.13
CA PRO A 67 13.20 1.35 -18.96
C PRO A 67 13.60 0.69 -17.62
N HIS A 68 14.51 1.30 -16.86
CA HIS A 68 15.02 0.79 -15.59
C HIS A 68 14.52 1.58 -14.38
N ASP A 69 13.61 2.54 -14.58
CA ASP A 69 13.06 3.37 -13.51
C ASP A 69 12.47 2.50 -12.36
N PRO A 70 12.80 2.83 -11.09
CA PRO A 70 12.39 2.02 -9.93
C PRO A 70 10.87 2.04 -9.68
N LEU A 71 10.15 3.08 -10.12
CA LEU A 71 8.68 3.14 -10.01
C LEU A 71 8.03 2.32 -11.13
N LEU A 72 8.58 2.33 -12.35
CA LEU A 72 8.11 1.47 -13.44
C LEU A 72 8.16 -0.01 -13.05
N ARG A 73 9.27 -0.44 -12.43
CA ARG A 73 9.43 -1.82 -11.91
C ARG A 73 8.32 -2.22 -10.96
N GLN A 74 7.80 -1.30 -10.14
CA GLN A 74 6.72 -1.60 -9.19
C GLN A 74 5.36 -1.90 -9.85
N VAL A 75 5.17 -1.58 -11.14
CA VAL A 75 3.87 -1.67 -11.83
C VAL A 75 3.89 -2.44 -13.15
N LEU A 76 5.05 -2.60 -13.78
CA LEU A 76 5.16 -3.23 -15.10
C LEU A 76 5.04 -4.76 -14.99
N PRO A 77 4.06 -5.41 -15.65
CA PRO A 77 3.93 -6.86 -15.67
C PRO A 77 5.03 -7.49 -16.53
N ILE A 78 5.89 -8.30 -15.94
CA ILE A 78 7.06 -8.88 -16.62
C ILE A 78 7.05 -10.40 -16.66
N LYS A 79 7.85 -10.98 -17.55
CA LYS A 79 7.97 -12.44 -17.72
C LYS A 79 8.42 -13.16 -16.45
N ASP A 80 9.28 -12.55 -15.64
CA ASP A 80 9.84 -13.14 -14.42
C ASP A 80 8.77 -13.49 -13.38
N GLU A 81 7.59 -12.85 -13.45
CA GLU A 81 6.45 -13.16 -12.58
C GLU A 81 5.85 -14.54 -12.83
N LEU A 82 6.13 -15.15 -13.97
CA LEU A 82 5.63 -16.47 -14.33
C LEU A 82 6.56 -17.59 -13.83
N PHE A 83 7.73 -17.25 -13.28
CA PHE A 83 8.65 -18.23 -12.75
C PHE A 83 8.23 -18.71 -11.36
N ALA A 84 8.41 -20.00 -11.11
CA ALA A 84 8.26 -20.59 -9.79
C ALA A 84 9.54 -20.38 -8.99
N TYR A 85 9.45 -19.59 -7.92
CA TYR A 85 10.55 -19.35 -6.98
C TYR A 85 10.42 -20.27 -5.75
N PRO A 86 11.49 -20.94 -5.29
CA PRO A 86 11.43 -21.80 -4.11
C PRO A 86 10.96 -21.04 -2.85
N GLY A 87 9.98 -21.61 -2.15
CA GLY A 87 9.42 -21.02 -0.92
C GLY A 87 8.38 -19.93 -1.14
N PHE A 88 7.96 -19.67 -2.39
CA PHE A 88 6.88 -18.75 -2.71
C PHE A 88 5.53 -19.47 -2.81
N SER A 89 4.44 -18.83 -2.35
CA SER A 89 3.10 -19.43 -2.32
C SER A 89 1.99 -18.40 -2.51
N ASN A 90 0.74 -18.85 -2.63
CA ASN A 90 -0.42 -17.94 -2.80
C ASN A 90 -0.96 -17.36 -1.48
N ASP A 91 -0.51 -17.88 -0.33
CA ASP A 91 -0.85 -17.36 1.00
C ASP A 91 0.40 -17.27 1.89
N PRO A 92 1.37 -16.40 1.54
CA PRO A 92 2.68 -16.37 2.20
C PRO A 92 2.61 -15.95 3.67
N VAL A 93 1.53 -15.26 4.06
CA VAL A 93 1.35 -14.71 5.40
C VAL A 93 0.31 -15.45 6.23
N GLY A 94 -0.32 -16.51 5.69
CA GLY A 94 -1.39 -17.24 6.38
C GLY A 94 -2.65 -16.39 6.61
N ASP A 95 -2.98 -15.47 5.70
CA ASP A 95 -4.21 -14.69 5.76
C ASP A 95 -5.44 -15.61 5.66
N LEU A 96 -5.40 -16.69 4.86
CA LEU A 96 -6.55 -17.60 4.71
C LEU A 96 -6.83 -18.40 5.99
N ALA A 97 -5.78 -18.90 6.63
CA ALA A 97 -5.91 -19.60 7.91
C ALA A 97 -6.36 -18.66 9.04
N ALA A 98 -5.95 -17.39 9.00
CA ALA A 98 -6.35 -16.36 9.96
C ALA A 98 -7.73 -15.75 9.66
N ALA A 99 -8.28 -15.99 8.48
CA ALA A 99 -9.60 -15.52 8.10
C ALA A 99 -10.65 -16.27 8.91
N THR A 100 -11.20 -15.58 9.91
CA THR A 100 -12.41 -16.04 10.57
C THR A 100 -13.57 -16.02 9.56
N ARG A 101 -14.68 -16.72 9.87
CA ARG A 101 -15.91 -16.72 9.04
C ARG A 101 -16.50 -15.32 8.79
N THR A 102 -15.93 -14.26 9.38
CA THR A 102 -16.47 -12.90 9.41
C THR A 102 -15.65 -11.87 8.62
N SER A 103 -14.70 -12.28 7.77
CA SER A 103 -13.84 -11.35 6.97
C SER A 103 -12.92 -10.45 7.82
N VAL A 104 -12.70 -10.85 9.06
CA VAL A 104 -11.76 -10.24 9.99
C VAL A 104 -10.60 -11.20 10.19
N LEU A 105 -9.37 -10.72 9.99
CA LEU A 105 -8.15 -11.47 10.30
C LEU A 105 -7.70 -11.10 11.70
N HIS A 106 -7.69 -12.09 12.60
CA HIS A 106 -7.22 -11.91 13.98
C HIS A 106 -5.91 -12.66 14.18
N LYS A 107 -4.81 -12.07 13.71
CA LYS A 107 -3.46 -12.67 13.82
C LYS A 107 -2.76 -12.36 15.13
N TYR A 108 -3.06 -11.21 15.73
CA TYR A 108 -2.29 -10.68 16.83
C TYR A 108 -3.18 -10.19 17.96
N HIS A 109 -2.67 -10.30 19.19
CA HIS A 109 -3.38 -9.81 20.36
C HIS A 109 -3.79 -8.34 20.24
N GLY A 110 -5.02 -8.05 20.64
CA GLY A 110 -5.55 -6.71 20.84
C GLY A 110 -5.89 -5.94 19.57
N ARG A 111 -5.73 -6.53 18.38
CA ARG A 111 -6.00 -5.88 17.11
C ARG A 111 -6.45 -6.84 16.03
N VAL A 112 -7.32 -6.35 15.16
CA VAL A 112 -7.80 -7.13 14.01
C VAL A 112 -7.65 -6.37 12.71
N LEU A 113 -7.44 -7.10 11.62
CA LEU A 113 -7.44 -6.55 10.27
C LEU A 113 -8.80 -6.82 9.62
N PHE A 114 -9.50 -5.76 9.29
CA PHE A 114 -10.77 -5.80 8.59
C PHE A 114 -10.52 -5.60 7.10
N ILE A 115 -10.71 -6.64 6.30
CA ILE A 115 -10.71 -6.53 4.85
C ILE A 115 -12.00 -5.82 4.47
N ASN A 116 -11.94 -4.67 3.79
CA ASN A 116 -13.14 -3.88 3.44
C ASN A 116 -13.49 -3.95 1.93
N THR A 117 -12.49 -4.22 1.10
CA THR A 117 -12.59 -4.34 -0.35
C THR A 117 -11.43 -5.15 -0.90
N GLY A 118 -11.59 -5.74 -2.09
CA GLY A 118 -10.49 -6.32 -2.87
C GLY A 118 -9.95 -5.39 -3.96
N SER A 119 -10.58 -4.25 -4.19
CA SER A 119 -10.16 -3.30 -5.22
C SER A 119 -8.92 -2.52 -4.79
N CYS A 120 -8.03 -2.25 -5.75
CA CYS A 120 -6.86 -1.37 -5.61
C CYS A 120 -6.88 -0.28 -6.69
N ALA A 121 -6.31 0.90 -6.39
CA ALA A 121 -6.14 1.96 -7.40
C ALA A 121 -4.92 1.70 -8.29
N ILE A 122 -4.00 0.87 -7.80
CA ILE A 122 -2.75 0.48 -8.44
C ILE A 122 -2.50 -1.01 -8.17
N ASN A 123 -2.00 -1.73 -9.16
CA ASN A 123 -1.62 -3.13 -8.99
C ASN A 123 -0.10 -3.25 -8.82
N CYS A 124 0.35 -3.26 -7.57
CA CYS A 124 1.76 -3.39 -7.21
C CYS A 124 2.27 -4.79 -7.60
N ARG A 125 3.34 -4.90 -8.40
CA ARG A 125 3.86 -6.21 -8.84
C ARG A 125 4.45 -7.07 -7.72
N TYR A 126 4.74 -6.45 -6.58
CA TYR A 126 5.19 -7.10 -5.34
C TYR A 126 4.04 -7.36 -4.33
N CYS A 127 2.77 -7.20 -4.73
CA CYS A 127 1.63 -7.35 -3.83
C CYS A 127 1.51 -8.79 -3.30
N PHE A 128 1.68 -8.97 -2.00
CA PHE A 128 1.55 -10.30 -1.37
C PHE A 128 0.12 -10.86 -1.39
N ARG A 129 -0.88 -10.01 -1.62
CA ARG A 129 -2.30 -10.38 -1.77
C ARG A 129 -2.78 -10.46 -3.22
N ARG A 130 -1.88 -10.44 -4.21
CA ARG A 130 -2.27 -10.56 -5.63
C ARG A 130 -3.09 -11.81 -5.93
N ASN A 131 -2.82 -12.91 -5.20
CA ASN A 131 -3.50 -14.20 -5.34
C ASN A 131 -4.60 -14.42 -4.28
N PHE A 132 -4.96 -13.39 -3.52
CA PHE A 132 -5.95 -13.52 -2.46
C PHE A 132 -7.37 -13.63 -3.06
N PRO A 133 -8.20 -14.59 -2.62
CA PRO A 133 -9.51 -14.87 -3.22
C PRO A 133 -10.57 -13.85 -2.76
N TYR A 134 -10.40 -12.58 -3.15
CA TYR A 134 -11.32 -11.50 -2.79
C TYR A 134 -12.75 -11.76 -3.31
N ALA A 135 -12.89 -12.47 -4.43
CA ALA A 135 -14.18 -12.86 -5.00
C ALA A 135 -14.98 -13.76 -4.04
N ASP A 136 -14.33 -14.79 -3.49
CA ASP A 136 -14.95 -15.74 -2.56
C ASP A 136 -15.24 -15.07 -1.20
N LEU A 137 -14.39 -14.10 -0.85
CA LEU A 137 -14.50 -13.32 0.38
C LEU A 137 -15.33 -12.04 0.22
N GLN A 138 -15.99 -11.81 -0.93
CA GLN A 138 -16.73 -10.57 -1.19
C GLN A 138 -17.61 -10.16 0.00
N LEU A 139 -17.32 -8.96 0.51
CA LEU A 139 -17.98 -8.36 1.65
C LEU A 139 -19.30 -7.76 1.21
N GLY A 140 -20.31 -8.62 1.05
CA GLY A 140 -21.68 -8.13 1.08
C GLY A 140 -21.96 -7.42 2.42
N LYS A 141 -22.96 -6.54 2.44
CA LYS A 141 -23.40 -5.82 3.67
C LYS A 141 -23.56 -6.74 4.89
N GLN A 142 -24.00 -7.97 4.66
CA GLN A 142 -24.16 -8.98 5.72
C GLN A 142 -22.82 -9.36 6.37
N LYS A 143 -21.77 -9.66 5.58
CA LYS A 143 -20.44 -9.99 6.12
C LYS A 143 -19.84 -8.81 6.88
N GLU A 144 -20.01 -7.58 6.37
CA GLU A 144 -19.57 -6.35 7.07
C GLU A 144 -20.25 -6.20 8.44
N THR A 145 -21.56 -6.48 8.50
CA THR A 145 -22.33 -6.44 9.75
C THR A 145 -21.84 -7.52 10.73
N THR A 146 -21.61 -8.74 10.25
CA THR A 146 -21.09 -9.84 11.07
C THR A 146 -19.67 -9.55 11.59
N ALA A 147 -18.81 -8.96 10.77
CA ALA A 147 -17.46 -8.52 11.15
C ALA A 147 -17.51 -7.52 12.32
N ILE A 148 -18.33 -6.47 12.17
CA ILE A 148 -18.48 -5.42 13.17
C ILE A 148 -19.07 -5.98 14.47
N GLN A 149 -20.02 -6.92 14.37
CA GLN A 149 -20.59 -7.58 15.54
C GLN A 149 -19.53 -8.44 16.26
N ALA A 150 -18.73 -9.22 15.53
CA ALA A 150 -17.63 -9.98 16.13
C ALA A 150 -16.62 -9.10 16.85
N ILE A 151 -16.30 -7.92 16.29
CA ILE A 151 -15.43 -6.93 16.95
C ILE A 151 -16.08 -6.36 18.21
N ARG A 152 -17.40 -6.10 18.16
CA ARG A 152 -18.17 -5.58 19.29
C ARG A 152 -18.23 -6.58 20.44
N ASP A 153 -18.32 -7.87 20.15
CA ASP A 153 -18.48 -8.93 21.14
C ASP A 153 -17.15 -9.34 21.80
N ASP A 154 -16.01 -8.99 21.20
CA ASP A 154 -14.68 -9.27 21.74
C ASP A 154 -14.03 -8.00 22.32
N ALA A 155 -14.17 -7.83 23.64
CA ALA A 155 -13.61 -6.72 24.40
C ALA A 155 -12.08 -6.70 24.46
N SER A 156 -11.39 -7.79 24.04
CA SER A 156 -9.93 -7.82 23.98
C SER A 156 -9.39 -6.97 22.82
N ILE A 157 -10.21 -6.69 21.81
CA ILE A 157 -9.82 -5.91 20.62
C ILE A 157 -9.81 -4.42 20.95
N SER A 158 -8.64 -3.79 20.91
CA SER A 158 -8.48 -2.36 21.16
C SER A 158 -8.21 -1.53 19.89
N GLU A 159 -7.88 -2.19 18.78
CA GLU A 159 -7.57 -1.56 17.49
C GLU A 159 -8.18 -2.34 16.33
N VAL A 160 -8.80 -1.62 15.40
CA VAL A 160 -9.25 -2.16 14.10
C VAL A 160 -8.38 -1.56 12.99
N ILE A 161 -7.86 -2.41 12.11
CA ILE A 161 -7.07 -2.02 10.94
C ILE A 161 -7.92 -2.19 9.69
N LEU A 162 -8.29 -1.08 9.04
CA LEU A 162 -8.95 -1.09 7.74
C LEU A 162 -7.91 -1.41 6.66
N SER A 163 -8.17 -2.45 5.86
CA SER A 163 -7.26 -2.97 4.84
C SER A 163 -8.02 -3.79 3.79
N GLY A 164 -7.32 -4.63 3.04
CA GLY A 164 -7.85 -5.42 1.92
C GLY A 164 -7.00 -5.17 0.69
N GLY A 165 -7.63 -4.75 -0.40
CA GLY A 165 -6.97 -4.05 -1.50
C GLY A 165 -6.56 -2.64 -1.03
N ASP A 166 -7.46 -1.66 -1.16
CA ASP A 166 -7.29 -0.35 -0.51
C ASP A 166 -8.61 0.17 0.11
N PRO A 167 -8.68 0.38 1.45
CA PRO A 167 -9.91 0.81 2.13
C PRO A 167 -10.36 2.22 1.74
N LEU A 168 -9.46 3.08 1.22
CA LEU A 168 -9.85 4.41 0.76
C LEU A 168 -10.50 4.38 -0.63
N LEU A 169 -10.60 3.23 -1.31
CA LEU A 169 -11.45 3.10 -2.49
C LEU A 169 -12.95 2.97 -2.19
N LEU A 170 -13.32 2.81 -0.92
CA LEU A 170 -14.72 2.91 -0.53
C LEU A 170 -15.25 4.31 -0.86
N SER A 171 -16.50 4.37 -1.33
CA SER A 171 -17.20 5.64 -1.47
C SER A 171 -17.32 6.34 -0.11
N ASP A 172 -17.37 7.67 -0.10
CA ASP A 172 -17.45 8.44 1.13
C ASP A 172 -18.65 8.02 1.99
N ALA A 173 -19.81 7.79 1.37
CA ALA A 173 -21.00 7.29 2.07
C ALA A 173 -20.80 5.90 2.72
N ARG A 174 -20.04 4.99 2.09
CA ARG A 174 -19.76 3.67 2.66
C ARG A 174 -18.72 3.76 3.77
N LEU A 175 -17.67 4.55 3.57
CA LEU A 175 -16.65 4.77 4.59
C LEU A 175 -17.23 5.47 5.82
N ALA A 176 -18.05 6.50 5.65
CA ALA A 176 -18.71 7.21 6.74
C ALA A 176 -19.60 6.28 7.59
N ARG A 177 -20.36 5.40 6.94
CA ARG A 177 -21.17 4.38 7.63
C ARG A 177 -20.29 3.41 8.42
N LEU A 178 -19.21 2.90 7.80
CA LEU A 178 -18.28 1.99 8.47
C LEU A 178 -17.64 2.66 9.70
N MET A 179 -17.16 3.90 9.53
CA MET A 179 -16.60 4.69 10.63
C MET A 179 -17.64 4.90 11.73
N GLN A 180 -18.88 5.28 11.41
CA GLN A 180 -19.96 5.43 12.40
C GLN A 180 -20.20 4.14 13.19
N GLN A 181 -20.21 2.98 12.52
CA GLN A 181 -20.42 1.70 13.18
C GLN A 181 -19.27 1.33 14.12
N LEU A 182 -18.02 1.58 13.72
CA LEU A 182 -16.83 1.36 14.56
C LEU A 182 -16.78 2.36 15.72
N ASN A 183 -17.16 3.61 15.49
CA ASN A 183 -17.20 4.67 16.51
C ASN A 183 -18.14 4.30 17.67
N GLY A 184 -19.21 3.53 17.40
CA GLY A 184 -20.13 3.03 18.41
C GLY A 184 -19.57 1.93 19.32
N ILE A 185 -18.36 1.41 19.04
CA ILE A 185 -17.74 0.35 19.85
C ILE A 185 -16.83 0.97 20.92
N LYS A 186 -17.30 0.94 22.17
CA LYS A 186 -16.70 1.69 23.29
C LYS A 186 -15.28 1.27 23.68
N HIS A 187 -14.92 -0.01 23.52
CA HIS A 187 -13.61 -0.52 23.90
C HIS A 187 -12.53 -0.30 22.84
N LEU A 188 -12.90 0.12 21.62
CA LEU A 188 -11.92 0.50 20.61
C LEU A 188 -11.24 1.80 21.00
N LYS A 189 -9.91 1.77 21.03
CA LYS A 189 -9.06 2.94 21.27
C LYS A 189 -8.63 3.59 19.97
N ARG A 190 -8.44 2.78 18.93
CA ARG A 190 -7.76 3.18 17.69
C ARG A 190 -8.42 2.57 16.46
N ILE A 191 -8.47 3.36 15.38
CA ILE A 191 -8.75 2.88 14.03
C ILE A 191 -7.52 3.19 13.18
N ARG A 192 -6.93 2.16 12.60
CA ARG A 192 -5.76 2.27 11.73
C ARG A 192 -6.19 2.05 10.28
N ILE A 193 -5.76 2.90 9.37
CA ILE A 193 -6.07 2.78 7.95
C ILE A 193 -4.79 2.45 7.20
N HIS A 194 -4.74 1.30 6.52
CA HIS A 194 -3.64 0.96 5.61
C HIS A 194 -4.06 1.32 4.20
N SER A 195 -3.42 2.32 3.60
CA SER A 195 -3.80 2.78 2.25
C SER A 195 -2.58 3.26 1.47
N ARG A 196 -2.50 2.88 0.21
CA ARG A 196 -1.53 3.41 -0.74
C ARG A 196 -2.05 4.65 -1.47
N LEU A 197 -3.35 4.96 -1.37
CA LEU A 197 -3.99 6.05 -2.12
C LEU A 197 -3.36 7.43 -1.87
N PRO A 198 -2.92 7.81 -0.65
CA PRO A 198 -2.21 9.09 -0.46
C PRO A 198 -0.96 9.24 -1.34
N ILE A 199 -0.34 8.12 -1.73
CA ILE A 199 0.85 8.08 -2.59
C ILE A 199 0.46 8.01 -4.06
N VAL A 200 -0.47 7.11 -4.42
CA VAL A 200 -0.70 6.78 -5.84
C VAL A 200 -1.90 7.50 -6.46
N LEU A 201 -2.84 8.00 -5.65
CA LEU A 201 -3.99 8.79 -6.08
C LEU A 201 -4.30 9.87 -5.01
N PRO A 202 -3.44 10.89 -4.86
CA PRO A 202 -3.55 11.87 -3.78
C PRO A 202 -4.88 12.64 -3.78
N ALA A 203 -5.53 12.78 -4.94
CA ALA A 203 -6.84 13.42 -5.08
C ALA A 203 -7.95 12.76 -4.23
N ARG A 204 -7.76 11.51 -3.77
CA ARG A 204 -8.69 10.85 -2.85
C ARG A 204 -8.75 11.53 -1.48
N ILE A 205 -7.71 12.27 -1.11
CA ILE A 205 -7.62 13.03 0.15
C ILE A 205 -8.38 14.35 -0.01
N THR A 206 -9.70 14.24 0.04
CA THR A 206 -10.64 15.35 -0.01
C THR A 206 -10.98 15.85 1.40
N ASP A 207 -11.52 17.06 1.50
CA ASP A 207 -12.03 17.61 2.76
C ASP A 207 -13.12 16.70 3.35
N GLU A 208 -14.03 16.17 2.52
CA GLU A 208 -15.08 15.23 2.97
C GLU A 208 -14.50 13.94 3.58
N LEU A 209 -13.41 13.40 3.02
CA LEU A 209 -12.73 12.23 3.57
C LEU A 209 -12.12 12.55 4.93
N ILE A 210 -11.38 13.66 5.00
CA ILE A 210 -10.73 14.12 6.21
C ILE A 210 -11.76 14.33 7.31
N ASP A 211 -12.86 15.03 7.00
CA ASP A 211 -13.96 15.30 7.92
C ASP A 211 -14.62 14.02 8.42
N THR A 212 -14.85 13.06 7.52
CA THR A 212 -15.39 11.74 7.89
C THR A 212 -14.50 11.02 8.90
N ILE A 213 -13.18 11.03 8.69
CA ILE A 213 -12.23 10.29 9.52
C ILE A 213 -11.98 11.01 10.86
N ARG A 214 -11.80 12.33 10.85
CA ARG A 214 -11.48 13.12 12.05
C ARG A 214 -12.63 13.22 13.06
N GLN A 215 -13.86 12.96 12.64
CA GLN A 215 -15.04 12.92 13.52
C GLN A 215 -15.06 11.67 14.42
N SER A 216 -14.17 10.71 14.18
CA SER A 216 -14.05 9.53 15.03
C SER A 216 -13.57 9.91 16.44
N PRO A 217 -14.23 9.42 17.51
CA PRO A 217 -13.74 9.57 18.86
C PRO A 217 -12.51 8.67 19.14
N GLN A 218 -12.27 7.66 18.29
CA GLN A 218 -11.06 6.84 18.35
C GLN A 218 -9.87 7.56 17.74
N GLN A 219 -8.67 7.28 18.24
CA GLN A 219 -7.45 7.80 17.63
C GLN A 219 -7.29 7.21 16.22
N ILE A 220 -7.18 8.08 15.23
CA ILE A 220 -6.91 7.68 13.85
C ILE A 220 -5.41 7.65 13.58
N VAL A 221 -4.97 6.54 13.00
CA VAL A 221 -3.62 6.38 12.46
C VAL A 221 -3.71 5.94 11.01
N MET A 222 -2.91 6.51 10.12
CA MET A 222 -2.81 6.04 8.74
C MET A 222 -1.40 5.52 8.46
N VAL A 223 -1.32 4.32 7.89
CA VAL A 223 -0.08 3.73 7.39
C VAL A 223 -0.14 3.81 5.87
N VAL A 224 0.66 4.72 5.31
CA VAL A 224 0.86 4.85 3.87
C VAL A 224 1.89 3.84 3.37
N HIS A 225 1.93 3.64 2.05
CA HIS A 225 2.83 2.67 1.43
C HIS A 225 3.62 3.30 0.27
N CYS A 226 4.86 3.69 0.56
CA CYS A 226 5.80 4.34 -0.34
C CYS A 226 7.13 3.58 -0.30
N ASN A 227 7.66 3.18 -1.47
CA ASN A 227 8.92 2.42 -1.55
C ASN A 227 10.11 3.24 -2.03
N HIS A 228 9.87 4.38 -2.69
CA HIS A 228 10.93 5.20 -3.26
C HIS A 228 10.62 6.69 -3.14
N ALA A 229 11.63 7.53 -2.90
CA ALA A 229 11.48 8.97 -2.70
C ALA A 229 10.81 9.67 -3.91
N ASN A 230 11.04 9.18 -5.12
CA ASN A 230 10.41 9.66 -6.35
C ASN A 230 8.88 9.53 -6.35
N GLU A 231 8.30 8.65 -5.53
CA GLU A 231 6.83 8.55 -5.40
C GLU A 231 6.24 9.82 -4.72
N ILE A 232 7.05 10.60 -4.00
CA ILE A 232 6.61 11.74 -3.19
C ILE A 232 6.59 13.03 -4.04
N SER A 233 5.59 13.15 -4.91
CA SER A 233 5.33 14.35 -5.71
C SER A 233 4.75 15.51 -4.87
N ALA A 234 4.68 16.71 -5.45
CA ALA A 234 4.04 17.86 -4.79
C ALA A 234 2.57 17.59 -4.38
N ARG A 235 1.84 16.78 -5.15
CA ARG A 235 0.46 16.37 -4.83
C ARG A 235 0.40 15.41 -3.65
N VAL A 236 1.35 14.47 -3.57
CA VAL A 236 1.51 13.57 -2.41
C VAL A 236 1.82 14.38 -1.16
N ILE A 237 2.74 15.34 -1.26
CA ILE A 237 3.10 16.24 -0.16
C ILE A 237 1.86 17.00 0.34
N ALA A 238 1.06 17.57 -0.57
CA ALA A 238 -0.17 18.26 -0.21
C ALA A 238 -1.17 17.35 0.52
N ALA A 239 -1.37 16.11 0.03
CA ALA A 239 -2.24 15.12 0.66
C ALA A 239 -1.75 14.70 2.05
N CYS A 240 -0.45 14.42 2.22
CA CYS A 240 0.15 14.10 3.52
C CYS A 240 0.03 15.28 4.50
N ASN A 241 0.27 16.50 4.05
CA ASN A 241 0.12 17.70 4.87
C ASN A 241 -1.34 17.92 5.30
N ALA A 242 -2.32 17.72 4.41
CA ALA A 242 -3.74 17.83 4.75
C ALA A 242 -4.15 16.83 5.84
N LEU A 243 -3.72 15.57 5.71
CA LEU A 243 -3.97 14.53 6.72
C LEU A 243 -3.31 14.88 8.06
N LYS A 244 -2.03 15.25 8.06
CA LYS A 244 -1.27 15.62 9.26
C LYS A 244 -1.88 16.83 9.97
N ASN A 245 -2.20 17.89 9.23
CA ASN A 245 -2.78 19.11 9.79
C ASN A 245 -4.17 18.88 10.39
N SER A 246 -4.83 17.78 10.02
CA SER A 246 -6.09 17.31 10.59
C SER A 246 -5.91 16.43 11.83
N GLY A 247 -4.69 16.33 12.37
CA GLY A 247 -4.37 15.57 13.58
C GLY A 247 -4.16 14.06 13.35
N ILE A 248 -4.11 13.61 12.09
CA ILE A 248 -3.90 12.18 11.77
C ILE A 248 -2.40 11.87 11.84
N THR A 249 -2.03 10.86 12.63
CA THR A 249 -0.64 10.38 12.65
C THR A 249 -0.36 9.51 11.43
N LEU A 250 0.67 9.85 10.67
CA LEU A 250 1.08 9.15 9.45
C LEU A 250 2.34 8.33 9.67
N PHE A 251 2.28 7.06 9.27
CA PHE A 251 3.43 6.16 9.20
C PHE A 251 3.63 5.66 7.77
N ASN A 252 4.85 5.30 7.38
CA ASN A 252 5.11 4.62 6.12
C ASN A 252 5.56 3.18 6.36
N GLN A 253 4.95 2.24 5.64
CA GLN A 253 5.51 0.90 5.46
C GLN A 253 6.03 0.77 4.02
N SER A 254 7.29 0.38 3.87
CA SER A 254 7.89 0.01 2.59
C SER A 254 8.19 -1.49 2.57
N VAL A 255 8.43 -2.03 1.38
CA VAL A 255 8.99 -3.37 1.16
C VAL A 255 10.37 -3.18 0.55
N LEU A 256 11.34 -3.96 1.00
CA LEU A 256 12.66 -4.04 0.40
C LEU A 256 12.56 -4.83 -0.90
N LEU A 257 12.81 -4.17 -2.01
CA LEU A 257 12.56 -4.66 -3.36
C LEU A 257 13.83 -4.51 -4.20
N LYS A 258 14.29 -5.63 -4.76
CA LYS A 258 15.45 -5.67 -5.64
C LYS A 258 15.28 -4.76 -6.87
N GLY A 259 16.27 -3.92 -7.13
CA GLY A 259 16.26 -2.95 -8.23
C GLY A 259 15.28 -1.79 -8.04
N VAL A 260 14.73 -1.59 -6.83
CA VAL A 260 13.84 -0.46 -6.51
C VAL A 260 14.40 0.35 -5.36
N ASN A 261 14.64 -0.28 -4.19
CA ASN A 261 15.10 0.41 -2.99
C ASN A 261 16.09 -0.44 -2.16
N ASP A 262 16.73 -1.41 -2.80
CA ASP A 262 17.81 -2.26 -2.26
C ASP A 262 19.15 -1.52 -2.20
N ASN A 263 19.13 -0.25 -1.78
CA ASN A 263 20.28 0.63 -1.66
C ASN A 263 20.11 1.54 -0.44
N ALA A 264 21.17 1.68 0.36
CA ALA A 264 21.12 2.43 1.63
C ALA A 264 20.86 3.93 1.42
N GLU A 265 21.44 4.56 0.41
CA GLU A 265 21.23 5.98 0.09
C GLU A 265 19.78 6.24 -0.32
N ILE A 266 19.21 5.36 -1.16
CA ILE A 266 17.80 5.43 -1.57
C ILE A 266 16.86 5.32 -0.36
N LEU A 267 17.14 4.39 0.56
CA LEU A 267 16.35 4.22 1.79
C LEU A 267 16.50 5.43 2.73
N CYS A 268 17.68 6.03 2.78
CA CYS A 268 17.92 7.26 3.55
C CYS A 268 17.14 8.44 2.97
N GLU A 269 17.20 8.65 1.66
CA GLU A 269 16.45 9.70 0.96
C GLU A 269 14.95 9.52 1.17
N LEU A 270 14.43 8.30 1.04
CA LEU A 270 13.02 8.00 1.31
C LEU A 270 12.65 8.40 2.74
N SER A 271 13.47 8.04 3.73
CA SER A 271 13.18 8.31 5.14
C SER A 271 13.16 9.81 5.45
N GLU A 272 14.14 10.56 4.94
CA GLU A 272 14.20 12.02 5.08
C GLU A 272 13.02 12.70 4.39
N ARG A 273 12.69 12.29 3.15
CA ARG A 273 11.60 12.88 2.38
C ARG A 273 10.23 12.58 2.99
N LEU A 274 10.03 11.39 3.55
CA LEU A 274 8.82 11.07 4.32
C LEU A 274 8.70 11.95 5.55
N PHE A 275 9.76 12.02 6.36
CA PHE A 275 9.72 12.75 7.62
C PHE A 275 9.57 14.25 7.44
N GLY A 276 10.26 14.83 6.44
CA GLY A 276 10.09 16.23 6.04
C GLY A 276 8.66 16.60 5.67
N ASN A 277 7.86 15.62 5.24
CA ASN A 277 6.44 15.78 4.91
C ASN A 277 5.51 15.16 5.97
N GLY A 278 6.02 14.95 7.19
CA GLY A 278 5.21 14.56 8.33
C GLY A 278 4.79 13.09 8.38
N VAL A 279 5.45 12.23 7.61
CA VAL A 279 5.23 10.79 7.61
C VAL A 279 6.40 10.09 8.30
N ILE A 280 6.12 9.27 9.32
CA ILE A 280 7.15 8.60 10.10
C ILE A 280 7.56 7.29 9.38
N PRO A 281 8.84 7.08 9.03
CA PRO A 281 9.33 5.79 8.53
C PRO A 281 9.10 4.70 9.59
N TYR A 282 8.25 3.71 9.30
CA TYR A 282 7.78 2.75 10.31
C TYR A 282 8.36 1.36 10.10
N TYR A 283 8.04 0.74 8.98
CA TYR A 283 8.51 -0.61 8.64
C TYR A 283 9.18 -0.62 7.28
N LEU A 284 10.31 -1.35 7.22
CA LEU A 284 10.88 -1.87 5.99
C LEU A 284 10.65 -3.38 6.03
N HIS A 285 9.74 -3.85 5.20
CA HIS A 285 9.39 -5.27 5.12
C HIS A 285 10.38 -6.02 4.24
N LEU A 286 10.85 -7.17 4.69
CA LEU A 286 11.30 -8.19 3.75
C LEU A 286 10.12 -8.61 2.87
N LEU A 287 10.42 -8.98 1.62
CA LEU A 287 9.40 -9.42 0.67
C LEU A 287 8.65 -10.64 1.22
N ASP A 288 7.33 -10.48 1.39
CA ASP A 288 6.46 -11.63 1.63
C ASP A 288 6.47 -12.52 0.38
N LYS A 289 6.74 -13.81 0.55
CA LYS A 289 7.04 -14.74 -0.56
C LYS A 289 5.79 -15.15 -1.36
N ALA A 290 5.11 -14.20 -1.99
CA ALA A 290 3.94 -14.46 -2.83
C ALA A 290 4.31 -14.94 -4.23
N SER A 291 3.65 -15.98 -4.75
CA SER A 291 3.83 -16.42 -6.14
C SER A 291 3.80 -15.24 -7.12
N GLY A 292 4.78 -15.19 -8.03
CA GLY A 292 4.96 -14.12 -9.00
C GLY A 292 5.72 -12.88 -8.53
N THR A 293 6.22 -12.86 -7.28
CA THR A 293 6.98 -11.71 -6.74
C THR A 293 8.49 -11.97 -6.56
N GLY A 294 8.96 -13.21 -6.75
CA GLY A 294 10.30 -13.63 -6.33
C GLY A 294 11.48 -12.93 -7.01
N HIS A 295 11.28 -12.32 -8.17
CA HIS A 295 12.28 -11.47 -8.82
C HIS A 295 12.65 -10.21 -8.01
N PHE A 296 11.81 -9.80 -7.05
CA PHE A 296 12.10 -8.71 -6.11
C PHE A 296 12.88 -9.12 -4.86
N GLU A 297 13.14 -10.42 -4.65
CA GLU A 297 13.73 -10.90 -3.40
C GLU A 297 15.15 -10.33 -3.17
N VAL A 298 15.37 -9.77 -1.99
CA VAL A 298 16.67 -9.40 -1.43
C VAL A 298 16.95 -10.35 -0.28
N SER A 299 18.15 -10.91 -0.18
CA SER A 299 18.46 -11.88 0.87
C SER A 299 18.43 -11.23 2.26
N GLU A 300 18.11 -11.99 3.31
CA GLU A 300 18.13 -11.46 4.69
C GLU A 300 19.53 -10.90 5.05
N THR A 301 20.61 -11.53 4.57
CA THR A 301 21.98 -11.06 4.77
C THR A 301 22.23 -9.69 4.16
N GLU A 302 21.81 -9.48 2.90
CA GLU A 302 21.92 -8.18 2.22
C GLU A 302 21.05 -7.13 2.91
N ALA A 303 19.81 -7.48 3.30
CA ALA A 303 18.90 -6.59 4.01
C ALA A 303 19.48 -6.12 5.36
N LEU A 304 20.12 -7.03 6.11
CA LEU A 304 20.80 -6.71 7.36
C LEU A 304 22.02 -5.81 7.15
N ALA A 305 22.78 -6.01 6.07
CA ALA A 305 23.89 -5.13 5.71
C ALA A 305 23.39 -3.73 5.32
N LEU A 306 22.29 -3.64 4.58
CA LEU A 306 21.66 -2.38 4.18
C LEU A 306 21.13 -1.59 5.39
N ILE A 307 20.36 -2.23 6.28
CA ILE A 307 19.79 -1.50 7.42
C ILE A 307 20.86 -0.98 8.39
N LYS A 308 22.01 -1.66 8.51
CA LYS A 308 23.16 -1.16 9.28
C LYS A 308 23.76 0.11 8.68
N GLN A 309 23.84 0.20 7.35
CA GLN A 309 24.29 1.41 6.67
C GLN A 309 23.30 2.57 6.88
N VAL A 310 22.00 2.30 6.76
CA VAL A 310 20.94 3.28 7.05
C VAL A 310 21.00 3.77 8.50
N GLN A 311 21.22 2.86 9.46
CA GLN A 311 21.40 3.19 10.88
C GLN A 311 22.62 4.08 11.15
N ALA A 312 23.69 3.90 10.39
CA ALA A 312 24.89 4.72 10.51
C ALA A 312 24.70 6.13 9.92
N ALA A 313 23.81 6.26 8.91
CA ALA A 313 23.59 7.51 8.18
C ALA A 313 22.48 8.39 8.79
N LEU A 314 21.45 7.80 9.40
CA LEU A 314 20.26 8.51 9.86
C LEU A 314 20.15 8.62 11.39
N PRO A 315 19.49 9.68 11.91
CA PRO A 315 18.95 9.68 13.26
C PRO A 315 18.02 8.48 13.49
N GLY A 316 18.08 7.89 14.69
CA GLY A 316 17.36 6.63 14.98
C GLY A 316 15.83 6.68 14.79
N TYR A 317 15.21 7.86 14.89
CA TYR A 317 13.76 8.02 14.65
C TYR A 317 13.38 8.06 13.15
N LEU A 318 14.36 8.14 12.25
CA LEU A 318 14.18 8.02 10.80
C LEU A 318 14.48 6.61 10.29
N VAL A 319 15.10 5.76 11.11
CA VAL A 319 15.42 4.39 10.71
C VAL A 319 14.16 3.53 10.80
N PRO A 320 13.62 3.00 9.68
CA PRO A 320 12.49 2.08 9.75
C PRO A 320 12.90 0.75 10.39
N LYS A 321 11.96 0.06 11.02
CA LYS A 321 12.24 -1.27 11.57
C LYS A 321 12.24 -2.30 10.45
N LEU A 322 13.35 -3.00 10.26
CA LEU A 322 13.41 -4.16 9.36
C LEU A 322 12.61 -5.32 9.96
N VAL A 323 11.58 -5.77 9.23
CA VAL A 323 10.65 -6.80 9.72
C VAL A 323 10.32 -7.83 8.64
N LYS A 324 9.91 -9.02 9.08
CA LYS A 324 9.29 -10.03 8.22
C LYS A 324 7.98 -10.52 8.82
N GLU A 325 7.06 -10.90 7.94
CA GLU A 325 5.86 -11.61 8.35
C GLU A 325 6.17 -13.11 8.44
N GLN A 326 5.65 -13.76 9.47
CA GLN A 326 5.77 -15.21 9.65
C GLN A 326 4.41 -15.74 10.06
N ALA A 327 3.85 -16.63 9.23
CA ALA A 327 2.54 -17.23 9.51
C ALA A 327 2.52 -17.89 10.90
N GLY A 328 1.48 -17.57 11.69
CA GLY A 328 1.32 -18.06 13.05
C GLY A 328 2.12 -17.32 14.13
N ALA A 329 2.99 -16.38 13.78
CA ALA A 329 3.70 -15.57 14.76
C ALA A 329 2.76 -14.58 15.48
N ALA A 330 3.04 -14.27 16.74
CA ALA A 330 2.23 -13.35 17.55
C ALA A 330 2.42 -11.86 17.20
N SER A 331 3.39 -11.55 16.35
CA SER A 331 3.67 -10.20 15.83
C SER A 331 4.52 -10.28 14.57
N LYS A 332 4.68 -9.14 13.87
CA LYS A 332 5.73 -9.00 12.85
C LYS A 332 7.09 -9.20 13.50
N GLN A 333 7.91 -10.06 12.92
CA GLN A 333 9.19 -10.43 13.51
C GLN A 333 10.26 -9.43 13.07
N PRO A 334 10.94 -8.73 14.00
CA PRO A 334 12.14 -7.97 13.66
C PRO A 334 13.23 -8.91 13.13
N VAL A 335 14.06 -8.39 12.23
CA VAL A 335 15.23 -9.10 11.69
C VAL A 335 16.49 -8.41 12.25
N PHE A 336 17.41 -9.19 12.84
CA PHE A 336 18.61 -8.69 13.54
C PHE A 336 19.88 -9.40 13.09
#